data_AF-A0A0T2MTW8-F1
#
_entry.id   AF-A0A0T2MTW8-F1
#
_cell.length_a   1.000
_cell.length_b   1.000
_cell.length_c   1.000
_cell.angle_alpha   90.00
_cell.angle_beta   90.00
_cell.angle_gamma   90.00
#
_symmetry.space_group_name_H-M   'P 1'
#
loop_
_entity.id
_entity.type
_entity.pdbx_description
1 polymer ?
#
loop_
_entity_poly.entity_id
_entity_poly.type
_entity_poly.pdbx_seq_one_letter_code
_entity_poly.pdbx_strand_id
1 'polypeptide(L)' 'MPKMKTKSGAKKRFSFTATGRVKAGVAGKRHRLINHNAKYIRTNRGTKILAKGDEGLVKWYMPYNR' A
#
# COMPACT_ATOMS: atom_id res chain seq x y z
N MET A 1 4.29 29.14 -10.89
CA MET A 1 4.16 28.20 -9.75
C MET A 1 4.36 26.77 -10.23
N PRO A 2 5.32 26.00 -9.71
CA PRO A 2 5.59 24.65 -10.18
C PRO A 2 4.50 23.66 -9.72
N LYS A 3 4.06 22.77 -10.63
CA LYS A 3 3.09 21.72 -10.34
C LYS A 3 3.68 20.71 -9.35
N MET A 4 2.98 20.44 -8.23
CA MET A 4 3.37 19.37 -7.30
C MET A 4 3.51 18.04 -8.05
N LYS A 5 4.54 17.25 -7.73
CA LYS A 5 4.79 15.97 -8.41
C LYS A 5 4.40 14.81 -7.51
N THR A 6 3.80 13.77 -8.10
CA THR A 6 3.55 12.52 -7.39
C THR A 6 4.86 11.80 -7.11
N LYS A 7 5.07 11.32 -5.89
CA LYS A 7 6.23 10.49 -5.55
C LYS A 7 6.15 9.18 -6.32
N SER A 8 7.07 8.97 -7.27
CA SER A 8 7.10 7.78 -8.13
C SER A 8 7.20 6.48 -7.34
N GLY A 9 7.89 6.51 -6.19
CA GLY A 9 7.99 5.38 -5.27
C GLY A 9 6.65 5.00 -4.61
N ALA A 10 5.80 5.98 -4.32
CA ALA A 10 4.46 5.74 -3.76
C ALA A 10 3.52 5.18 -4.84
N LYS A 11 3.56 5.75 -6.05
CA LYS A 11 2.76 5.28 -7.21
C LYS A 11 2.95 3.80 -7.52
N LYS A 12 4.16 3.25 -7.33
CA LYS A 12 4.47 1.84 -7.61
C LYS A 12 4.01 0.87 -6.51
N ARG A 13 3.66 1.37 -5.32
CA ARG A 13 3.43 0.54 -4.12
C ARG A 13 1.98 0.60 -3.63
N PHE A 14 1.32 1.73 -3.82
CA PHE A 14 -0.02 1.99 -3.33
C PHE A 14 -0.99 2.19 -4.50
N SER A 15 -2.21 1.69 -4.33
CA SER A 15 -3.30 1.90 -5.28
C SER A 15 -4.57 2.30 -4.53
N PHE A 16 -5.49 2.93 -5.24
CA PHE A 16 -6.73 3.43 -4.67
C PHE A 16 -7.87 2.46 -4.99
N THR A 17 -8.83 2.41 -4.07
CA THR A 17 -10.13 1.77 -4.27
C THR A 17 -11.11 2.80 -4.84
N ALA A 18 -12.24 2.36 -5.38
CA ALA A 18 -13.27 3.27 -5.92
C ALA A 18 -13.82 4.26 -4.86
N THR A 19 -13.72 3.92 -3.57
CA THR A 19 -14.14 4.75 -2.44
C THR A 19 -13.04 5.67 -1.90
N GLY A 20 -11.87 5.73 -2.56
CA GLY A 20 -10.75 6.60 -2.17
C GLY A 20 -9.93 6.11 -0.98
N ARG A 21 -10.10 4.83 -0.59
CA ARG A 21 -9.23 4.15 0.38
C ARG A 21 -7.98 3.59 -0.31
N VAL A 22 -6.87 3.52 0.41
CA VAL A 22 -5.58 3.08 -0.11
C VAL A 22 -5.35 1.61 0.20
N LYS A 23 -5.11 0.82 -0.84
CA LYS A 23 -4.75 -0.61 -0.75
C LYS A 23 -3.26 -0.81 -0.98
N ALA A 24 -2.66 -1.70 -0.19
CA ALA A 24 -1.25 -2.06 -0.24
C ALA A 24 -1.06 -3.59 -0.14
N GLY A 25 0.05 -4.07 -0.69
CA GLY A 25 0.50 -5.45 -0.47
C GLY A 25 1.04 -5.62 0.95
N VAL A 26 0.88 -6.81 1.53
CA VAL A 26 1.35 -7.10 2.88
C VAL A 26 2.87 -7.27 2.92
N ALA A 27 3.51 -6.74 3.96
CA ALA A 27 4.94 -6.90 4.21
C ALA A 27 5.28 -8.30 4.76
N GLY A 28 6.56 -8.68 4.72
CA GLY A 28 7.05 -9.91 5.36
C GLY A 28 6.67 -11.22 4.66
N LYS A 29 6.43 -11.18 3.34
CA LYS A 29 6.09 -12.37 2.53
C LYS A 29 6.96 -12.52 1.26
N ARG A 30 8.13 -11.88 1.25
CA ARG A 30 9.05 -11.91 0.08
C ARG A 30 10.18 -12.92 0.26
N HIS A 31 10.60 -13.18 1.49
CA HIS A 31 11.71 -14.07 1.84
C HIS A 31 11.46 -14.70 3.23
N ARG A 32 12.26 -15.70 3.62
CA ARG A 32 12.14 -16.44 4.89
C ARG A 32 10.78 -17.14 5.09
N LEU A 33 10.16 -17.61 4.00
CA LEU A 33 8.87 -18.31 4.04
C LEU A 33 8.92 -19.65 4.78
N ILE A 34 10.10 -20.26 4.91
CA ILE A 34 10.33 -21.49 5.70
C ILE A 34 9.95 -21.26 7.17
N ASN A 35 10.15 -20.05 7.70
CA ASN A 35 9.83 -19.71 9.09
C ASN A 35 8.37 -19.30 9.28
N HIS A 36 7.57 -19.27 8.20
CA HIS A 36 6.18 -18.88 8.25
C HIS A 36 5.26 -20.10 8.13
N ASN A 37 4.24 -20.15 9.01
CA ASN A 37 3.20 -21.17 8.91
C ASN A 37 2.36 -20.97 7.64
N ALA A 38 1.87 -22.07 7.05
CA ALA A 38 0.94 -22.09 5.93
C ALA A 38 -0.30 -21.18 6.14
N LYS A 39 -0.80 -21.09 7.38
CA LYS A 39 -1.90 -20.16 7.73
C LYS A 39 -1.54 -18.70 7.43
N TYR A 40 -0.35 -18.26 7.84
CA TYR A 40 0.13 -16.89 7.63
C TYR A 40 0.28 -16.57 6.14
N ILE A 41 0.86 -17.51 5.38
CA ILE A 41 1.05 -17.35 3.93
C ILE A 41 -0.31 -17.21 3.23
N ARG A 42 -1.32 -17.98 3.66
CA ARG A 42 -2.68 -17.95 3.12
C ARG A 42 -3.42 -16.66 3.44
N THR A 43 -3.42 -16.21 4.69
CA THR A 43 -4.08 -14.95 5.09
C THR A 43 -3.49 -13.73 4.39
N ASN A 44 -2.19 -13.77 4.09
CA ASN A 44 -1.46 -12.64 3.50
C ASN A 44 -1.30 -12.79 1.97
N ARG A 45 -2.19 -13.51 1.27
CA ARG A 45 -2.22 -13.56 -0.21
C ARG A 45 -2.76 -12.26 -0.83
N GLY A 46 -3.77 -11.66 -0.20
CA GLY A 46 -4.44 -10.48 -0.72
C GLY A 46 -3.73 -9.16 -0.43
N THR A 47 -4.35 -8.08 -0.91
CA THR A 47 -4.02 -6.71 -0.49
C THR A 47 -4.82 -6.34 0.76
N LYS A 48 -4.27 -5.45 1.59
CA LYS A 48 -4.93 -4.91 2.77
C LYS A 48 -5.18 -3.42 2.60
N ILE A 49 -6.20 -2.93 3.28
CA ILE A 49 -6.46 -1.50 3.39
C ILE A 49 -5.55 -0.94 4.48
N LEU A 50 -4.95 0.21 4.21
CA LEU A 50 -4.10 0.92 5.16
C LEU A 50 -4.91 1.47 6.34
N ALA A 51 -4.23 1.63 7.47
CA ALA A 51 -4.79 2.34 8.61
C ALA A 51 -4.98 3.83 8.25
N LYS A 52 -5.91 4.50 8.94
CA LYS A 52 -6.28 5.89 8.65
C LYS A 52 -5.09 6.87 8.71
N GLY A 53 -4.15 6.64 9.63
CA GLY A 53 -2.93 7.44 9.75
C GLY A 53 -2.03 7.32 8.51
N ASP A 54 -1.73 6.08 8.10
CA ASP A 54 -0.88 5.82 6.93
C ASP A 54 -1.54 6.26 5.62
N GLU A 55 -2.86 6.13 5.50
CA GLU A 55 -3.62 6.64 4.35
C GLU A 55 -3.40 8.14 4.15
N GLY A 56 -3.38 8.93 5.23
CA GLY A 56 -3.15 10.37 5.16
C GLY A 56 -1.77 10.71 4.58
N LEU A 57 -0.74 9.98 5.01
CA LEU A 57 0.62 10.15 4.52
C LEU A 57 0.74 9.81 3.02
N VAL A 58 0.13 8.71 2.57
CA VAL A 58 0.17 8.30 1.16
C VAL A 58 -0.56 9.31 0.27
N LYS A 59 -1.70 9.83 0.73
CA LYS A 59 -2.45 10.87 0.00
C LYS A 59 -1.66 12.16 -0.16
N TRP A 60 -0.83 12.52 0.83
CA TRP A 60 0.07 13.67 0.72
C TRP A 60 1.14 13.47 -0.37
N TYR A 61 1.71 12.27 -0.48
CA TYR A 61 2.69 11.96 -1.54
C TYR A 61 2.11 11.88 -2.96
N MET A 62 0.79 11.76 -3.08
CA MET A 62 0.08 11.54 -4.34
C MET A 62 -1.10 12.51 -4.49
N PRO A 63 -0.84 13.81 -4.67
CA PRO A 63 -1.87 14.86 -4.59
C PRO A 63 -2.99 14.75 -5.63
N TYR A 64 -2.78 14.00 -6.73
CA TYR A 64 -3.77 13.85 -7.82
C TYR A 64 -4.49 12.50 -7.83
N ASN A 65 -4.04 11.52 -7.03
CA ASN A 65 -4.74 10.25 -6.95
C ASN A 65 -5.66 10.29 -5.73
N ARG A 66 -6.96 10.39 -5.98
CA ARG A 66 -8.03 10.29 -4.97
C ARG A 66 -9.03 9.26 -5.44
#